data_AF-A0A1Z9F4Y7-F1
#
_entry.id   AF-A0A1Z9F4Y7-F1
#
_cell.length_a   1.000
_cell.length_b   1.000
_cell.length_c   1.000
_cell.angle_alpha   90.00
_cell.angle_beta   90.00
_cell.angle_gamma   90.00
#
_symmetry.space_group_name_H-M   'P 1'
#
loop_
_entity.id
_entity.type
_entity.pdbx_description
1 polymer ?
#
loop_
_entity_poly.entity_id
_entity_poly.type
_entity_poly.pdbx_seq_one_letter_code
_entity_poly.pdbx_strand_id
1 'polypeptide(L)'
;MDKYLRVADGNYRVTVKSGGRITLDTGTEVGDVYITGNLVVEGTQTTLDTVNTTVEDNIIVLNKGETGNGITRDGASGIRVDRGTIEDGQWLFVESLNWTDTQNAGTTDLGAWSVRSPSGRVGGIETVSIVTPGVDLNLMGQYNLSGNVSPNPGMVTVKGTTGYETRVIDDDHIPNKKYVDDTISNFFGTVVPNRVQVGDTKVHVYDDSVAGPSRVEVEIDGNLIQDVRPTYSDQYGIRIEQTVHGTEIKTLGTSQEDLILSATGTGHVVVDDNLRLGYTPHEGVDGVTDPTEPNDGILFYSKPSQAAGTGMYFVNAESQRDEIISKNRALVFSMLF
;
A
#
# COMPACT_ATOMS: atom_id res chain seq x y z
N MET A 1 -24.44 83.30 5.48
CA MET A 1 -25.11 83.48 6.78
C MET A 1 -25.64 82.12 7.16
N ASP A 2 -25.03 81.51 8.17
CA ASP A 2 -25.38 80.14 8.54
C ASP A 2 -26.68 80.18 9.36
N LYS A 3 -27.63 79.32 9.01
CA LYS A 3 -28.86 79.12 9.79
C LYS A 3 -28.69 77.82 10.56
N TYR A 4 -28.74 77.88 11.88
CA TYR A 4 -28.80 76.69 12.74
C TYR A 4 -30.09 76.69 13.55
N LEU A 5 -30.70 75.52 13.70
CA LEU A 5 -31.86 75.29 14.56
C LEU A 5 -31.38 74.54 15.80
N ARG A 6 -31.51 75.14 16.98
CA ARG A 6 -31.16 74.51 18.26
C ARG A 6 -32.41 74.36 19.13
N VAL A 7 -32.72 73.13 19.52
CA VAL A 7 -33.72 72.82 20.55
C VAL A 7 -32.95 72.60 21.86
N ALA A 8 -33.07 73.52 22.81
CA ALA A 8 -32.26 73.52 24.02
C ALA A 8 -32.72 72.46 25.04
N ASP A 9 -34.04 72.27 25.17
CA ASP A 9 -34.66 71.30 26.07
C ASP A 9 -35.77 70.55 25.31
N GLY A 10 -35.72 69.21 25.30
CA GLY A 10 -36.74 68.34 24.70
C GLY A 10 -36.37 67.70 23.36
N ASN A 11 -37.35 67.03 22.75
CA ASN A 11 -37.19 66.27 21.51
C ASN A 11 -37.57 67.09 20.27
N TYR A 12 -36.91 66.83 19.14
CA TYR A 12 -37.31 67.37 17.83
C TYR A 12 -37.98 66.27 17.00
N ARG A 13 -39.23 66.50 16.57
CA ARG A 13 -39.98 65.56 15.72
C ARG A 13 -40.40 66.26 14.43
N VAL A 14 -40.05 65.66 13.31
CA VAL A 14 -40.56 66.04 11.98
C VAL A 14 -41.64 65.05 11.59
N THR A 15 -42.79 65.54 11.11
CA THR A 15 -43.91 64.69 10.68
C THR A 15 -44.53 65.27 9.42
N VAL A 16 -44.91 64.38 8.51
CA VAL A 16 -45.60 64.72 7.26
C VAL A 16 -46.95 64.01 7.23
N LYS A 17 -47.87 64.49 6.39
CA LYS A 17 -49.13 63.79 6.13
C LYS A 17 -48.87 62.38 5.59
N SER A 18 -49.85 61.49 5.67
CA SER A 18 -49.78 60.16 5.06
C SER A 18 -49.36 60.24 3.57
N GLY A 19 -48.41 59.40 3.17
CA GLY A 19 -47.79 59.43 1.84
C GLY A 19 -46.82 60.60 1.58
N GLY A 20 -46.59 61.47 2.56
CA GLY A 20 -45.61 62.56 2.48
C GLY A 20 -44.16 62.05 2.53
N ARG A 21 -43.22 62.88 2.10
CA ARG A 21 -41.78 62.60 2.08
C ARG A 21 -41.02 63.61 2.94
N ILE A 22 -40.07 63.13 3.73
CA ILE A 22 -39.04 63.95 4.37
C ILE A 22 -37.77 63.80 3.54
N THR A 23 -37.18 64.90 3.09
CA THR A 23 -35.92 64.91 2.33
C THR A 23 -34.90 65.74 3.11
N LEU A 24 -33.72 65.16 3.36
CA LEU A 24 -32.56 65.88 3.86
C LEU A 24 -31.72 66.31 2.65
N ASP A 25 -32.03 67.48 2.11
CA ASP A 25 -31.43 68.02 0.88
C ASP A 25 -30.24 68.91 1.21
N THR A 26 -29.05 68.55 0.75
CA THR A 26 -27.80 69.31 0.94
C THR A 26 -27.52 70.30 -0.21
N GLY A 27 -28.42 70.41 -1.19
CA GLY A 27 -28.33 71.31 -2.33
C GLY A 27 -27.88 70.59 -3.60
N THR A 28 -26.78 71.03 -4.22
CA THR A 28 -26.28 70.49 -5.50
C THR A 28 -25.66 69.09 -5.40
N GLU A 29 -26.10 68.26 -4.45
CA GLU A 29 -25.62 66.88 -4.21
C GLU A 29 -24.12 66.78 -3.83
N VAL A 30 -23.56 67.83 -3.22
CA VAL A 30 -22.14 67.88 -2.78
C VAL A 30 -21.99 67.94 -1.25
N GLY A 31 -23.08 68.05 -0.49
CA GLY A 31 -23.00 68.18 0.97
C GLY A 31 -23.27 66.87 1.72
N ASP A 32 -22.77 66.81 2.94
CA ASP A 32 -22.87 65.63 3.81
C ASP A 32 -24.07 65.72 4.78
N VAL A 33 -24.66 64.56 5.10
CA VAL A 33 -25.57 64.41 6.24
C VAL A 33 -24.84 63.62 7.33
N TYR A 34 -24.57 64.28 8.46
CA TYR A 34 -23.99 63.62 9.63
C TYR A 34 -25.08 63.25 10.64
N ILE A 35 -25.14 61.98 11.01
CA ILE A 35 -25.95 61.47 12.12
C ILE A 35 -24.96 61.04 13.20
N THR A 36 -24.85 61.82 14.27
CA THR A 36 -23.86 61.61 15.33
C THR A 36 -24.29 60.61 16.40
N GLY A 37 -25.58 60.24 16.41
CA GLY A 37 -26.14 59.22 17.29
C GLY A 37 -26.55 57.96 16.54
N ASN A 38 -27.21 57.04 17.24
CA ASN A 38 -27.72 55.81 16.63
C ASN A 38 -28.82 56.10 15.60
N LEU A 39 -28.80 55.35 14.49
CA LEU A 39 -29.89 55.32 13.52
C LEU A 39 -30.74 54.07 13.72
N VAL A 40 -32.03 54.26 13.96
CA VAL A 40 -33.01 53.17 14.00
C VAL A 40 -34.02 53.39 12.88
N VAL A 41 -34.19 52.39 12.02
CA VAL A 41 -35.14 52.41 10.89
C VAL A 41 -36.17 51.31 11.11
N GLU A 42 -37.41 51.69 11.43
CA GLU A 42 -38.52 50.75 11.69
C GLU A 42 -39.36 50.43 10.44
N GLY A 43 -38.85 50.78 9.25
CA GLY A 43 -39.49 50.48 7.97
C GLY A 43 -39.27 49.04 7.51
N THR A 44 -39.93 48.65 6.41
CA THR A 44 -39.77 47.32 5.80
C THR A 44 -38.59 47.21 4.84
N GLN A 45 -38.01 48.34 4.42
CA GLN A 45 -36.90 48.41 3.49
C GLN A 45 -36.00 49.61 3.83
N THR A 46 -34.70 49.39 3.68
CA THR A 46 -33.69 50.44 3.58
C THR A 46 -32.93 50.21 2.29
N THR A 47 -32.71 51.27 1.50
CA THR A 47 -31.94 51.22 0.24
C THR A 47 -30.81 52.24 0.34
N LEU A 48 -29.59 51.80 0.04
CA LEU A 48 -28.40 52.66 -0.06
C LEU A 48 -27.91 52.61 -1.51
N ASP A 49 -28.09 53.71 -2.23
CA ASP A 49 -27.62 53.88 -3.61
C ASP A 49 -26.27 54.61 -3.60
N THR A 50 -25.21 53.90 -3.22
CA THR A 50 -23.85 54.45 -3.05
C THR A 50 -22.82 53.65 -3.83
N VAL A 51 -21.73 54.29 -4.27
CA VAL A 51 -20.60 53.58 -4.91
C VAL A 51 -19.91 52.65 -3.90
N ASN A 52 -19.75 53.11 -2.65
CA ASN A 52 -19.10 52.37 -1.58
C ASN A 52 -19.92 52.47 -0.28
N THR A 53 -19.98 51.38 0.46
CA THR A 53 -20.47 51.33 1.84
C THR A 53 -19.37 50.77 2.71
N THR A 54 -18.96 51.50 3.76
CA THR A 54 -17.99 51.03 4.76
C THR A 54 -18.74 50.72 6.05
N VAL A 55 -18.51 49.55 6.62
CA VAL A 55 -19.12 49.09 7.87
C VAL A 55 -17.98 48.69 8.81
N GLU A 56 -17.89 49.33 9.97
CA GLU A 56 -16.86 49.03 11.00
C GLU A 56 -17.33 47.97 12.02
N ASP A 57 -18.56 47.48 11.89
CA ASP A 57 -19.14 46.51 12.81
C ASP A 57 -18.38 45.17 12.78
N ASN A 58 -18.16 44.58 13.97
CA ASN A 58 -17.58 43.24 14.08
C ASN A 58 -18.54 42.13 13.59
N ILE A 59 -19.86 42.37 13.65
CA ILE A 59 -20.90 41.37 13.36
C ILE A 59 -22.06 42.02 12.62
N ILE A 60 -22.45 41.43 11.49
CA ILE A 60 -23.70 41.74 10.79
C ILE A 60 -24.72 40.64 11.14
N VAL A 61 -25.82 41.00 11.80
CA VAL A 61 -26.89 40.07 12.16
C VAL A 61 -27.97 40.08 11.07
N LEU A 62 -28.03 39.01 10.29
CA LEU A 62 -29.09 38.76 9.31
C LEU A 62 -30.24 37.98 9.95
N ASN A 63 -31.46 38.12 9.41
CA ASN A 63 -32.68 37.50 9.93
C ASN A 63 -32.98 37.80 11.43
N LYS A 64 -32.60 38.98 11.91
CA LYS A 64 -32.85 39.40 13.30
C LYS A 64 -34.36 39.50 13.58
N GLY A 65 -34.80 38.88 14.68
CA GLY A 65 -36.21 38.94 15.12
C GLY A 65 -37.09 37.79 14.63
N GLU A 66 -36.50 36.77 13.99
CA GLU A 66 -37.16 35.50 13.72
C GLU A 66 -37.72 34.86 14.99
N THR A 67 -38.94 34.31 14.91
CA THR A 67 -39.63 33.67 16.04
C THR A 67 -39.83 32.17 15.86
N GLY A 68 -39.58 31.63 14.64
CA GLY A 68 -39.61 30.20 14.36
C GLY A 68 -38.27 29.49 14.61
N ASN A 69 -38.27 28.17 14.37
CA ASN A 69 -37.06 27.35 14.44
C ASN A 69 -36.26 27.48 13.15
N GLY A 70 -35.08 28.09 13.24
CA GLY A 70 -34.23 28.36 12.09
C GLY A 70 -34.78 29.46 11.20
N ILE A 71 -34.22 29.61 10.00
CA ILE A 71 -34.63 30.61 9.01
C ILE A 71 -35.95 30.17 8.35
N THR A 72 -37.08 30.71 8.78
CA THR A 72 -38.40 30.27 8.27
C THR A 72 -38.75 30.89 6.91
N ARG A 73 -38.24 32.09 6.62
CA ARG A 73 -38.40 32.74 5.31
C ARG A 73 -37.45 32.12 4.30
N ASP A 74 -38.02 31.37 3.35
CA ASP A 74 -37.31 30.70 2.24
C ASP A 74 -36.21 29.71 2.65
N GLY A 75 -36.12 29.36 3.94
CA GLY A 75 -35.15 28.39 4.46
C GLY A 75 -33.69 28.86 4.43
N ALA A 76 -33.43 30.14 4.12
CA ALA A 76 -32.07 30.63 3.92
C ALA A 76 -31.89 32.14 4.15
N SER A 77 -30.70 32.55 4.57
CA SER A 77 -30.32 33.95 4.77
C SER A 77 -28.85 34.16 4.44
N GLY A 78 -28.49 35.33 3.92
CA GLY A 78 -27.11 35.61 3.54
C GLY A 78 -26.96 36.81 2.61
N ILE A 79 -25.90 36.79 1.82
CA ILE A 79 -25.51 37.89 0.93
C ILE A 79 -25.70 37.45 -0.53
N ARG A 80 -26.15 38.39 -1.37
CA ARG A 80 -26.34 38.21 -2.80
C ARG A 80 -25.51 39.25 -3.56
N VAL A 81 -24.86 38.80 -4.63
CA VAL A 81 -24.10 39.64 -5.56
C VAL A 81 -24.87 39.68 -6.87
N ASP A 82 -25.40 40.86 -7.21
CA ASP A 82 -25.98 41.13 -8.54
C ASP A 82 -24.86 41.10 -9.59
N ARG A 83 -25.01 40.24 -10.60
CA ARG A 83 -24.01 40.05 -11.66
C ARG A 83 -24.52 40.55 -13.02
N GLY A 84 -25.54 41.40 -13.02
CA GLY A 84 -26.09 42.05 -14.21
C GLY A 84 -26.83 41.06 -15.11
N THR A 85 -26.25 40.74 -16.26
CA THR A 85 -26.92 39.89 -17.27
C THR A 85 -26.70 38.39 -17.06
N ILE A 86 -25.81 38.00 -16.15
CA ILE A 86 -25.60 36.61 -15.77
C ILE A 86 -26.20 36.36 -14.39
N GLU A 87 -26.43 35.09 -14.09
CA GLU A 87 -27.06 34.72 -12.84
C GLU A 87 -26.20 35.11 -11.61
N ASP A 88 -26.87 35.73 -10.65
CA ASP A 88 -26.30 36.17 -9.39
C ASP A 88 -25.66 35.05 -8.59
N GLY A 89 -24.65 35.44 -7.80
CA GLY A 89 -24.04 34.58 -6.80
C GLY A 89 -24.61 34.88 -5.42
N GLN A 90 -24.80 33.86 -4.59
CA GLN A 90 -25.27 33.99 -3.23
C GLN A 90 -24.39 33.17 -2.29
N TRP A 91 -24.10 33.72 -1.12
CA TRP A 91 -23.52 32.99 0.00
C TRP A 91 -24.56 32.96 1.11
N LEU A 92 -25.14 31.78 1.33
CA LEU A 92 -26.33 31.61 2.16
C LEU A 92 -26.07 30.57 3.25
N PHE A 93 -26.59 30.82 4.45
CA PHE A 93 -26.87 29.76 5.41
C PHE A 93 -28.20 29.12 5.00
N VAL A 94 -28.22 27.80 4.80
CA VAL A 94 -29.38 27.07 4.26
C VAL A 94 -29.79 25.95 5.22
N GLU A 95 -30.97 26.08 5.83
CA GLU A 95 -31.52 25.18 6.86
C GLU A 95 -31.73 23.75 6.35
N SER A 96 -32.09 23.59 5.08
CA SER A 96 -32.37 22.28 4.49
C SER A 96 -31.14 21.42 4.20
N LEU A 97 -29.93 21.95 4.43
CA LEU A 97 -28.70 21.18 4.30
C LEU A 97 -28.41 20.43 5.59
N ASN A 98 -28.13 19.13 5.45
CA ASN A 98 -27.66 18.31 6.55
C ASN A 98 -26.18 18.01 6.35
N TRP A 99 -25.45 17.97 7.46
CA TRP A 99 -24.05 17.53 7.46
C TRP A 99 -23.80 16.60 8.65
N THR A 100 -22.82 15.72 8.49
CA THR A 100 -22.44 14.78 9.55
C THR A 100 -21.48 15.47 10.51
N ASP A 101 -21.89 15.56 11.76
CA ASP A 101 -21.00 16.03 12.82
C ASP A 101 -20.07 14.89 13.24
N THR A 102 -18.78 15.02 12.90
CA THR A 102 -17.75 14.04 13.25
C THR A 102 -17.31 14.11 14.71
N GLN A 103 -17.66 15.17 15.43
CA GLN A 103 -17.36 15.30 16.86
C GLN A 103 -18.42 14.61 17.72
N ASN A 104 -19.65 14.52 17.23
CA ASN A 104 -20.77 13.88 17.89
C ASN A 104 -21.26 12.67 17.09
N ALA A 105 -20.65 11.51 17.34
CA ALA A 105 -20.94 10.28 16.61
C ALA A 105 -22.44 9.95 16.54
N GLY A 106 -22.93 9.66 15.32
CA GLY A 106 -24.34 9.32 15.08
C GLY A 106 -25.27 10.52 14.97
N THR A 107 -24.75 11.75 14.97
CA THR A 107 -25.56 12.96 14.80
C THR A 107 -25.38 13.57 13.40
N THR A 108 -26.48 14.04 12.83
CA THR A 108 -26.49 14.95 11.70
C THR A 108 -27.04 16.28 12.19
N ASP A 109 -26.36 17.37 11.87
CA ASP A 109 -26.86 18.70 12.19
C ASP A 109 -27.53 19.33 10.96
N LEU A 110 -28.39 20.32 11.21
CA LEU A 110 -29.16 21.05 10.21
C LEU A 110 -28.54 22.42 9.97
N GLY A 111 -28.67 22.90 8.74
CA GLY A 111 -28.12 24.19 8.36
C GLY A 111 -26.64 24.10 7.98
N ALA A 112 -26.31 24.58 6.79
CA ALA A 112 -24.92 24.77 6.38
C ALA A 112 -24.77 25.98 5.47
N TRP A 113 -23.56 26.54 5.45
CA TRP A 113 -23.18 27.57 4.48
C TRP A 113 -23.04 26.97 3.08
N SER A 114 -23.57 27.66 2.07
CA SER A 114 -23.61 27.18 0.70
C SER A 114 -23.50 28.35 -0.29
N VAL A 115 -22.58 28.22 -1.26
CA VAL A 115 -22.63 29.06 -2.47
C VAL A 115 -23.78 28.56 -3.33
N ARG A 116 -24.72 29.44 -3.66
CA ARG A 116 -25.84 29.11 -4.56
C ARG A 116 -26.11 30.23 -5.54
N SER A 117 -26.79 29.88 -6.61
CA SER A 117 -27.44 30.86 -7.47
C SER A 117 -28.94 30.93 -7.17
N PRO A 118 -29.67 31.99 -7.59
CA PRO A 118 -31.12 32.08 -7.40
C PRO A 118 -31.92 30.92 -7.97
N SER A 119 -31.42 30.21 -9.00
CA SER A 119 -32.03 28.97 -9.52
C SER A 119 -31.72 27.71 -8.68
N GLY A 120 -30.94 27.83 -7.61
CA GLY A 120 -30.59 26.74 -6.70
C GLY A 120 -29.34 25.94 -7.11
N ARG A 121 -28.62 26.34 -8.16
CA ARG A 121 -27.37 25.67 -8.55
C ARG A 121 -26.30 25.92 -7.48
N VAL A 122 -25.65 24.86 -7.00
CA VAL A 122 -24.51 24.96 -6.07
C VAL A 122 -23.28 25.48 -6.82
N GLY A 123 -22.65 26.52 -6.27
CA GLY A 123 -21.45 27.15 -6.82
C GLY A 123 -20.14 26.50 -6.33
N GLY A 124 -19.02 26.90 -6.95
CA GLY A 124 -17.67 26.53 -6.49
C GLY A 124 -17.13 27.48 -5.42
N ILE A 125 -16.13 27.01 -4.68
CA ILE A 125 -15.38 27.81 -3.70
C ILE A 125 -13.91 27.80 -4.16
N GLU A 126 -13.32 28.97 -4.33
CA GLU A 126 -11.88 29.12 -4.50
C GLU A 126 -11.23 29.27 -3.12
N THR A 127 -10.35 28.35 -2.76
CA THR A 127 -9.59 28.39 -1.51
C THR A 127 -8.26 27.68 -1.68
N VAL A 128 -7.28 28.09 -0.88
CA VAL A 128 -5.95 27.45 -0.79
C VAL A 128 -5.83 26.54 0.43
N SER A 129 -6.70 26.70 1.43
CA SER A 129 -6.60 25.97 2.69
C SER A 129 -7.93 25.92 3.45
N ILE A 130 -8.17 24.82 4.15
CA ILE A 130 -9.25 24.66 5.13
C ILE A 130 -8.61 24.16 6.42
N VAL A 131 -8.79 24.89 7.52
CA VAL A 131 -8.23 24.55 8.83
C VAL A 131 -9.34 24.00 9.71
N THR A 132 -9.09 22.88 10.39
CA THR A 132 -9.99 22.30 11.39
C THR A 132 -9.47 22.59 12.81
N PRO A 133 -10.34 22.63 13.83
CA PRO A 133 -9.94 22.89 15.21
C PRO A 133 -9.31 21.65 15.91
N GLY A 134 -8.49 20.87 15.19
CA GLY A 134 -7.88 19.63 15.70
C GLY A 134 -8.75 18.39 15.57
N VAL A 135 -9.75 18.41 14.68
CA VAL A 135 -10.63 17.28 14.35
C VAL A 135 -10.57 16.99 12.85
N ASP A 136 -11.12 15.85 12.43
CA ASP A 136 -11.07 15.42 11.03
C ASP A 136 -11.82 16.38 10.10
N LEU A 137 -11.23 16.66 8.93
CA LEU A 137 -11.93 17.29 7.82
C LEU A 137 -12.82 16.25 7.13
N ASN A 138 -14.13 16.30 7.43
CA ASN A 138 -15.10 15.43 6.79
C ASN A 138 -15.49 15.95 5.40
N LEU A 139 -14.88 15.41 4.35
CA LEU A 139 -15.29 15.66 2.98
C LEU A 139 -16.45 14.73 2.61
N MET A 140 -17.46 15.27 1.92
CA MET A 140 -18.65 14.57 1.42
C MET A 140 -19.73 14.25 2.46
N GLY A 141 -19.35 13.74 3.63
CA GLY A 141 -20.28 13.36 4.70
C GLY A 141 -21.38 12.38 4.25
N GLN A 142 -22.46 12.31 5.02
CA GLN A 142 -23.65 11.53 4.67
C GLN A 142 -24.59 12.33 3.73
N TYR A 143 -25.31 11.62 2.87
CA TYR A 143 -26.32 12.22 1.99
C TYR A 143 -27.71 11.70 2.35
N ASN A 144 -28.59 12.59 2.79
CA ASN A 144 -29.97 12.25 3.13
C ASN A 144 -30.90 12.55 1.94
N LEU A 145 -31.39 11.49 1.30
CA LEU A 145 -32.57 11.55 0.44
C LEU A 145 -33.78 11.12 1.28
N SER A 146 -34.78 12.00 1.40
CA SER A 146 -36.10 11.66 1.94
C SER A 146 -36.08 11.03 3.34
N GLY A 147 -35.23 11.53 4.24
CA GLY A 147 -35.18 11.10 5.64
C GLY A 147 -34.47 9.77 5.92
N ASN A 148 -33.93 9.10 4.89
CA ASN A 148 -33.10 7.92 5.07
C ASN A 148 -31.61 8.27 4.97
N VAL A 149 -30.87 7.84 6.00
CA VAL A 149 -29.43 7.91 6.11
C VAL A 149 -28.80 6.97 5.08
N SER A 150 -28.23 7.53 4.00
CA SER A 150 -27.46 6.77 3.01
C SER A 150 -26.01 7.26 2.95
N PRO A 151 -25.02 6.36 2.77
CA PRO A 151 -23.66 6.77 2.43
C PRO A 151 -23.67 7.65 1.18
N ASN A 152 -22.90 8.74 1.19
CA ASN A 152 -22.77 9.60 0.02
C ASN A 152 -22.01 8.84 -1.09
N PRO A 153 -22.60 8.63 -2.27
CA PRO A 153 -21.98 7.85 -3.34
C PRO A 153 -20.94 8.65 -4.15
N GLY A 154 -20.79 9.94 -3.88
CA GLY A 154 -19.84 10.76 -4.61
C GLY A 154 -18.38 10.42 -4.28
N MET A 155 -17.47 11.11 -4.95
CA MET A 155 -16.03 10.89 -4.84
C MET A 155 -15.26 12.21 -4.83
N VAL A 156 -14.22 12.30 -4.00
CA VAL A 156 -13.22 13.36 -4.09
C VAL A 156 -12.53 13.24 -5.45
N THR A 157 -12.73 14.24 -6.30
CA THR A 157 -12.34 14.17 -7.71
C THR A 157 -11.38 15.30 -8.04
N VAL A 158 -10.25 14.96 -8.66
CA VAL A 158 -9.35 15.92 -9.29
C VAL A 158 -9.58 15.86 -10.81
N LYS A 159 -10.26 16.86 -11.36
CA LYS A 159 -10.61 16.96 -12.79
C LYS A 159 -10.30 18.35 -13.33
N GLY A 160 -9.99 18.45 -14.62
CA GLY A 160 -9.65 19.73 -15.26
C GLY A 160 -8.17 20.10 -15.16
N THR A 161 -7.31 19.15 -14.75
CA THR A 161 -5.86 19.28 -14.73
C THR A 161 -5.21 18.14 -15.50
N THR A 162 -4.06 18.39 -16.12
CA THR A 162 -3.28 17.40 -16.87
C THR A 162 -2.14 16.88 -16.01
N GLY A 163 -1.95 15.56 -15.92
CA GLY A 163 -0.82 14.93 -15.22
C GLY A 163 -0.83 15.13 -13.70
N TYR A 164 -1.98 15.07 -13.03
CA TYR A 164 -2.03 15.21 -11.57
C TYR A 164 -1.23 14.11 -10.86
N GLU A 165 -1.35 12.88 -11.35
CA GLU A 165 -0.68 11.69 -10.85
C GLU A 165 0.85 11.81 -10.85
N THR A 166 1.44 12.63 -11.72
CA THR A 166 2.90 12.83 -11.76
C THR A 166 3.39 13.83 -10.72
N ARG A 167 2.48 14.55 -10.06
CA ARG A 167 2.77 15.57 -9.04
C ARG A 167 2.51 15.09 -7.62
N VAL A 168 1.94 13.89 -7.45
CA VAL A 168 1.72 13.24 -6.15
C VAL A 168 3.03 12.58 -5.69
N ILE A 169 3.99 13.40 -5.24
CA ILE A 169 5.35 12.96 -4.89
C ILE A 169 5.74 13.11 -3.41
N ASP A 170 4.96 13.87 -2.65
CA ASP A 170 5.18 14.18 -1.24
C ASP A 170 4.31 13.25 -0.37
N ASP A 171 4.73 12.99 0.86
CA ASP A 171 4.04 12.07 1.78
C ASP A 171 2.72 12.65 2.30
N ASP A 172 2.53 13.98 2.24
CA ASP A 172 1.27 14.65 2.57
C ASP A 172 0.25 14.64 1.41
N HIS A 173 0.60 14.11 0.24
CA HIS A 173 -0.33 14.02 -0.89
C HIS A 173 -1.21 12.75 -0.83
N ILE A 174 -2.49 12.91 -1.20
CA ILE A 174 -3.41 11.77 -1.31
C ILE A 174 -3.19 11.05 -2.66
N PRO A 175 -2.73 9.78 -2.68
CA PRO A 175 -2.56 9.00 -3.90
C PRO A 175 -3.91 8.62 -4.51
N ASN A 176 -3.98 8.59 -5.84
CA ASN A 176 -5.16 8.05 -6.52
C ASN A 176 -5.13 6.51 -6.50
N LYS A 177 -6.31 5.88 -6.53
CA LYS A 177 -6.42 4.41 -6.49
C LYS A 177 -5.67 3.72 -7.62
N LYS A 178 -5.67 4.29 -8.83
CA LYS A 178 -4.97 3.70 -9.99
C LYS A 178 -3.48 3.58 -9.74
N TYR A 179 -2.84 4.59 -9.15
CA TYR A 179 -1.43 4.55 -8.81
C TYR A 179 -1.12 3.38 -7.85
N VAL A 180 -1.96 3.19 -6.82
CA VAL A 180 -1.81 2.09 -5.86
C VAL A 180 -2.00 0.74 -6.54
N ASP A 181 -3.07 0.59 -7.32
CA ASP A 181 -3.36 -0.65 -8.06
C ASP A 181 -2.24 -0.98 -9.07
N ASP A 182 -1.74 0.01 -9.81
CA ASP A 182 -0.64 -0.16 -10.76
C ASP A 182 0.66 -0.54 -10.03
N THR A 183 0.96 0.08 -8.88
CA THR A 183 2.16 -0.24 -8.08
C THR A 183 2.13 -1.69 -7.60
N ILE A 184 1.00 -2.13 -7.03
CA ILE A 184 0.81 -3.50 -6.56
C ILE A 184 0.84 -4.49 -7.73
N SER A 185 0.14 -4.17 -8.81
CA SER A 185 0.07 -5.02 -10.01
C SER A 185 1.45 -5.17 -10.66
N ASN A 186 2.22 -4.10 -10.79
CA ASN A 186 3.57 -4.15 -11.35
C ASN A 186 4.52 -4.96 -10.46
N PHE A 187 4.39 -4.85 -9.14
CA PHE A 187 5.17 -5.63 -8.18
C PHE A 187 4.94 -7.14 -8.33
N PHE A 188 3.71 -7.58 -8.58
CA PHE A 188 3.42 -9.03 -8.72
C PHE A 188 3.46 -9.53 -10.17
N GLY A 189 3.21 -8.68 -11.16
CA GLY A 189 2.97 -9.07 -12.54
C GLY A 189 4.11 -8.78 -13.51
N THR A 190 5.02 -7.85 -13.20
CA THR A 190 6.11 -7.44 -14.10
C THR A 190 7.48 -7.72 -13.50
N VAL A 191 7.63 -7.55 -12.19
CA VAL A 191 8.88 -7.85 -11.46
C VAL A 191 8.56 -8.89 -10.40
N VAL A 192 8.24 -10.12 -10.84
CA VAL A 192 7.99 -11.22 -9.90
C VAL A 192 9.18 -11.31 -8.94
N PRO A 193 8.97 -11.25 -7.61
CA PRO A 193 10.06 -11.34 -6.67
C PRO A 193 10.82 -12.65 -6.90
N ASN A 194 12.11 -12.57 -7.15
CA ASN A 194 12.95 -13.74 -7.34
C ASN A 194 13.38 -14.37 -6.00
N ARG A 195 12.98 -13.78 -4.86
CA ARG A 195 13.41 -14.17 -3.52
C ARG A 195 12.27 -14.14 -2.51
N VAL A 196 12.19 -15.19 -1.71
CA VAL A 196 11.38 -15.25 -0.48
C VAL A 196 12.35 -15.42 0.69
N GLN A 197 12.34 -14.50 1.66
CA GLN A 197 13.31 -14.47 2.76
C GLN A 197 12.67 -13.96 4.05
N VAL A 198 13.00 -14.62 5.17
CA VAL A 198 12.76 -14.14 6.53
C VAL A 198 14.06 -14.31 7.32
N GLY A 199 14.62 -13.22 7.83
CA GLY A 199 15.92 -13.27 8.48
C GLY A 199 17.00 -13.77 7.53
N ASP A 200 17.71 -14.83 7.93
CA ASP A 200 18.78 -15.52 7.19
C ASP A 200 18.32 -16.83 6.52
N THR A 201 17.02 -17.13 6.57
CA THR A 201 16.42 -18.25 5.84
C THR A 201 15.80 -17.73 4.53
N LYS A 202 16.19 -18.28 3.38
CA LYS A 202 15.71 -17.82 2.07
C LYS A 202 15.60 -18.91 1.02
N VAL A 203 14.69 -18.68 0.07
CA VAL A 203 14.67 -19.30 -1.26
C VAL A 203 14.94 -18.20 -2.29
N HIS A 204 15.93 -18.40 -3.16
CA HIS A 204 16.34 -17.40 -4.13
C HIS A 204 16.53 -18.04 -5.51
N VAL A 205 15.92 -17.44 -6.53
CA VAL A 205 16.02 -17.84 -7.92
C VAL A 205 16.89 -16.84 -8.68
N TYR A 206 17.82 -17.37 -9.46
CA TYR A 206 18.65 -16.63 -10.38
C TYR A 206 18.38 -17.12 -11.80
N ASP A 207 18.45 -16.19 -12.75
CA ASP A 207 18.25 -16.48 -14.17
C ASP A 207 19.29 -15.71 -14.99
N ASP A 208 19.89 -16.40 -15.95
CA ASP A 208 20.98 -15.89 -16.77
C ASP A 208 20.58 -14.83 -17.79
N SER A 209 19.30 -14.73 -18.13
CA SER A 209 18.79 -13.63 -18.95
C SER A 209 18.70 -12.30 -18.19
N VAL A 210 18.72 -12.34 -16.86
CA VAL A 210 18.67 -11.16 -15.98
C VAL A 210 20.04 -10.86 -15.38
N ALA A 211 20.60 -11.81 -14.62
CA ALA A 211 21.91 -11.65 -13.96
C ALA A 211 22.45 -12.96 -13.37
N GLY A 212 23.70 -13.30 -13.72
CA GLY A 212 24.43 -14.44 -13.15
C GLY A 212 23.94 -15.80 -13.68
N PRO A 213 24.53 -16.94 -13.25
CA PRO A 213 24.11 -18.25 -13.73
C PRO A 213 22.74 -18.65 -13.15
N SER A 214 21.88 -19.24 -13.99
CA SER A 214 20.57 -19.77 -13.59
C SER A 214 20.71 -20.84 -12.52
N ARG A 215 20.04 -20.66 -11.38
CA ARG A 215 20.01 -21.63 -10.28
C ARG A 215 18.91 -21.30 -9.26
N VAL A 216 18.57 -22.27 -8.42
CA VAL A 216 17.70 -22.08 -7.26
C VAL A 216 18.46 -22.46 -6.00
N GLU A 217 18.59 -21.51 -5.08
CA GLU A 217 19.26 -21.71 -3.80
C GLU A 217 18.23 -21.75 -2.65
N VAL A 218 18.47 -22.64 -1.69
CA VAL A 218 17.77 -22.66 -0.40
C VAL A 218 18.80 -22.57 0.71
N GLU A 219 18.68 -21.54 1.54
CA GLU A 219 19.47 -21.38 2.76
C GLU A 219 18.56 -21.47 3.99
N ILE A 220 19.04 -22.17 5.02
CA ILE A 220 18.42 -22.24 6.34
C ILE A 220 19.43 -21.73 7.36
N ASP A 221 19.06 -20.73 8.15
CA ASP A 221 19.92 -20.07 9.15
C ASP A 221 21.29 -19.64 8.57
N GLY A 222 21.27 -19.09 7.35
CA GLY A 222 22.46 -18.66 6.61
C GLY A 222 23.32 -19.79 6.01
N ASN A 223 22.95 -21.06 6.19
CA ASN A 223 23.66 -22.20 5.60
C ASN A 223 23.00 -22.64 4.30
N LEU A 224 23.79 -22.79 3.22
CA LEU A 224 23.30 -23.32 1.95
C LEU A 224 22.98 -24.81 2.08
N ILE A 225 21.70 -25.14 2.02
CA ILE A 225 21.21 -26.53 2.13
C ILE A 225 20.95 -27.11 0.75
N GLN A 226 20.59 -26.28 -0.23
CA GLN A 226 20.29 -26.74 -1.59
C GLN A 226 20.78 -25.74 -2.64
N ASP A 227 21.47 -26.24 -3.67
CA ASP A 227 21.80 -25.48 -4.89
C ASP A 227 21.39 -26.32 -6.11
N VAL A 228 20.32 -25.90 -6.78
CA VAL A 228 19.81 -26.55 -7.99
C VAL A 228 20.32 -25.80 -9.20
N ARG A 229 21.13 -26.48 -10.00
CA ARG A 229 21.71 -25.96 -11.24
C ARG A 229 21.19 -26.74 -12.46
N PRO A 230 21.42 -26.23 -13.69
CA PRO A 230 21.01 -26.94 -14.90
C PRO A 230 21.62 -28.33 -15.05
N THR A 231 22.79 -28.58 -14.45
CA THR A 231 23.56 -29.83 -14.63
C THR A 231 23.57 -30.74 -13.41
N TYR A 232 23.32 -30.21 -12.21
CA TYR A 232 23.33 -30.98 -10.96
C TYR A 232 22.42 -30.33 -9.93
N SER A 233 22.04 -31.10 -8.91
CA SER A 233 21.44 -30.58 -7.69
C SER A 233 22.28 -31.01 -6.50
N ASP A 234 22.67 -30.02 -5.71
CA ASP A 234 23.31 -30.23 -4.42
C ASP A 234 22.26 -30.15 -3.33
N GLN A 235 22.25 -31.13 -2.43
CA GLN A 235 21.34 -31.24 -1.29
C GLN A 235 22.13 -31.66 -0.07
N TYR A 236 22.44 -30.71 0.80
CA TYR A 236 23.05 -30.91 2.12
C TYR A 236 24.16 -31.97 2.15
N GLY A 237 25.24 -31.75 1.38
CA GLY A 237 26.40 -32.65 1.33
C GLY A 237 26.36 -33.71 0.23
N ILE A 238 25.23 -33.89 -0.47
CA ILE A 238 25.09 -34.84 -1.58
C ILE A 238 24.91 -34.09 -2.90
N ARG A 239 25.56 -34.58 -3.97
CA ARG A 239 25.31 -34.18 -5.37
C ARG A 239 24.55 -35.26 -6.11
N ILE A 240 23.55 -34.83 -6.86
CA ILE A 240 22.86 -35.64 -7.88
C ILE A 240 23.12 -35.00 -9.23
N GLU A 241 23.77 -35.72 -10.15
CA GLU A 241 24.09 -35.20 -11.49
C GLU A 241 23.88 -36.23 -12.60
N GLN A 242 23.60 -35.74 -13.82
CA GLN A 242 23.52 -36.57 -15.02
C GLN A 242 24.90 -36.67 -15.66
N THR A 243 25.39 -37.90 -15.80
CA THR A 243 26.64 -38.23 -16.52
C THR A 243 26.32 -38.91 -17.85
N VAL A 244 27.34 -39.09 -18.71
CA VAL A 244 27.21 -39.89 -19.94
C VAL A 244 26.88 -41.38 -19.67
N HIS A 245 27.04 -41.83 -18.43
CA HIS A 245 26.81 -43.22 -18.01
C HIS A 245 25.51 -43.40 -17.20
N GLY A 246 24.79 -42.32 -16.90
CA GLY A 246 23.56 -42.33 -16.10
C GLY A 246 23.55 -41.28 -15.00
N THR A 247 22.61 -41.39 -14.05
CA THR A 247 22.55 -40.52 -12.86
C THR A 247 23.55 -41.00 -11.82
N GLU A 248 24.37 -40.08 -11.32
CA GLU A 248 25.29 -40.33 -10.22
C GLU A 248 24.79 -39.65 -8.94
N ILE A 249 24.94 -40.34 -7.81
CA ILE A 249 24.74 -39.79 -6.46
C ILE A 249 26.08 -39.92 -5.74
N LYS A 250 26.64 -38.79 -5.31
CA LYS A 250 27.96 -38.75 -4.63
C LYS A 250 28.02 -37.66 -3.57
N THR A 251 29.05 -37.72 -2.73
CA THR A 251 29.35 -36.66 -1.74
C THR A 251 29.84 -35.40 -2.44
N LEU A 252 29.63 -34.24 -1.81
CA LEU A 252 30.10 -32.94 -2.29
C LEU A 252 31.57 -32.72 -1.95
N GLY A 253 32.38 -32.45 -2.98
CA GLY A 253 33.80 -32.08 -2.83
C GLY A 253 34.78 -33.25 -3.01
N THR A 254 36.07 -32.95 -2.89
CA THR A 254 37.16 -33.95 -2.86
C THR A 254 37.39 -34.51 -1.45
N SER A 255 36.42 -34.39 -0.55
CA SER A 255 36.53 -34.88 0.82
C SER A 255 36.51 -36.40 0.85
N GLN A 256 37.33 -36.97 1.73
CA GLN A 256 37.43 -38.42 1.99
C GLN A 256 36.24 -38.93 2.81
N GLU A 257 35.06 -38.32 2.64
CA GLU A 257 33.87 -38.65 3.43
C GLU A 257 33.07 -39.76 2.72
N ASP A 258 32.64 -40.74 3.51
CA ASP A 258 31.87 -41.86 3.01
C ASP A 258 30.45 -41.43 2.63
N LEU A 259 29.97 -41.87 1.46
CA LEU A 259 28.54 -41.89 1.18
C LEU A 259 27.90 -43.06 1.95
N ILE A 260 27.30 -42.75 3.10
CA ILE A 260 26.68 -43.77 3.95
C ILE A 260 25.23 -44.00 3.53
N LEU A 261 24.97 -45.17 2.95
CA LEU A 261 23.61 -45.67 2.72
C LEU A 261 23.20 -46.55 3.91
N SER A 262 22.16 -46.14 4.63
CA SER A 262 21.66 -46.88 5.79
C SER A 262 20.14 -46.86 5.86
N ALA A 263 19.57 -47.90 6.45
CA ALA A 263 18.14 -47.97 6.76
C ALA A 263 17.95 -47.85 8.27
N THR A 264 16.98 -47.05 8.72
CA THR A 264 16.65 -46.92 10.14
C THR A 264 15.72 -48.05 10.60
N GLY A 265 15.84 -48.48 11.86
CA GLY A 265 14.96 -49.51 12.43
C GLY A 265 15.30 -50.91 11.90
N THR A 266 14.31 -51.64 11.39
CA THR A 266 14.46 -53.00 10.86
C THR A 266 14.55 -53.05 9.33
N GLY A 267 14.87 -51.92 8.68
CA GLY A 267 14.98 -51.84 7.23
C GLY A 267 16.30 -52.39 6.68
N HIS A 268 16.40 -52.49 5.35
CA HIS A 268 17.59 -52.96 4.63
C HIS A 268 17.95 -52.00 3.50
N VAL A 269 19.24 -51.90 3.18
CA VAL A 269 19.69 -51.36 1.88
C VAL A 269 19.49 -52.46 0.85
N VAL A 270 18.55 -52.28 -0.08
CA VAL A 270 18.19 -53.27 -1.09
C VAL A 270 18.67 -52.79 -2.45
N VAL A 271 19.36 -53.67 -3.18
CA VAL A 271 19.68 -53.51 -4.59
C VAL A 271 18.89 -54.57 -5.35
N ASP A 272 17.82 -54.17 -6.03
CA ASP A 272 16.87 -55.09 -6.66
C ASP A 272 17.44 -55.80 -7.90
N ASP A 273 18.45 -55.20 -8.54
CA ASP A 273 19.13 -55.72 -9.72
C ASP A 273 20.62 -55.97 -9.38
N ASN A 274 21.48 -55.97 -10.39
CA ASN A 274 22.89 -56.27 -10.25
C ASN A 274 23.66 -55.10 -9.60
N LEU A 275 24.43 -55.40 -8.55
CA LEU A 275 25.42 -54.50 -7.99
C LEU A 275 26.75 -54.63 -8.75
N ARG A 276 27.17 -53.56 -9.43
CA ARG A 276 28.47 -53.50 -10.10
C ARG A 276 29.48 -52.74 -9.26
N LEU A 277 30.61 -53.39 -8.94
CA LEU A 277 31.77 -52.77 -8.30
C LEU A 277 32.84 -52.46 -9.35
N GLY A 278 33.11 -51.18 -9.60
CA GLY A 278 34.23 -50.76 -10.45
C GLY A 278 35.57 -51.09 -9.80
N TYR A 279 36.63 -51.31 -10.62
CA TYR A 279 37.96 -51.55 -10.09
C TYR A 279 38.40 -50.40 -9.18
N THR A 280 39.08 -50.72 -8.09
CA THR A 280 39.78 -49.70 -7.33
C THR A 280 40.92 -49.14 -8.21
N PRO A 281 41.10 -47.81 -8.32
CA PRO A 281 40.40 -46.70 -7.65
C PRO A 281 39.33 -46.05 -8.55
N HIS A 282 38.39 -45.29 -8.00
CA HIS A 282 37.28 -44.66 -8.74
C HIS A 282 37.61 -43.22 -9.19
N GLU A 283 36.59 -42.41 -9.54
CA GLU A 283 36.65 -41.25 -10.46
C GLU A 283 38.02 -40.55 -10.59
N GLY A 284 38.61 -40.68 -11.80
CA GLY A 284 39.95 -40.23 -12.18
C GLY A 284 40.96 -41.37 -12.40
N VAL A 285 40.77 -42.49 -11.69
CA VAL A 285 41.47 -43.79 -11.78
C VAL A 285 42.99 -43.68 -12.06
N ASP A 286 43.81 -43.42 -11.04
CA ASP A 286 45.28 -43.54 -11.16
C ASP A 286 45.83 -44.71 -10.32
N GLY A 287 45.99 -45.88 -10.96
CA GLY A 287 46.66 -47.07 -10.44
C GLY A 287 45.81 -47.99 -9.56
N VAL A 288 45.78 -49.30 -9.86
CA VAL A 288 45.07 -50.30 -9.04
C VAL A 288 45.80 -50.51 -7.72
N THR A 289 45.28 -49.95 -6.63
CA THR A 289 45.78 -50.14 -5.26
C THR A 289 44.76 -50.88 -4.39
N ASP A 290 45.27 -51.63 -3.42
CA ASP A 290 44.43 -52.21 -2.37
C ASP A 290 43.95 -51.08 -1.43
N PRO A 291 42.65 -51.05 -1.05
CA PRO A 291 42.13 -50.06 -0.10
C PRO A 291 42.71 -50.29 1.29
N THR A 292 42.80 -49.25 2.11
CA THR A 292 43.18 -49.40 3.52
C THR A 292 42.13 -50.24 4.27
N GLU A 293 42.55 -51.03 5.25
CA GLU A 293 41.62 -51.78 6.10
C GLU A 293 40.63 -50.84 6.80
N PRO A 294 39.36 -51.25 6.95
CA PRO A 294 38.39 -50.45 7.68
C PRO A 294 38.68 -50.50 9.18
N ASN A 295 38.26 -49.46 9.92
CA ASN A 295 38.36 -49.45 11.38
C ASN A 295 37.40 -50.45 12.05
N ASP A 296 36.37 -50.89 11.31
CA ASP A 296 35.38 -51.87 11.76
C ASP A 296 34.81 -52.65 10.57
N GLY A 297 34.45 -53.92 10.78
CA GLY A 297 33.80 -54.77 9.78
C GLY A 297 34.69 -55.22 8.61
N ILE A 298 34.08 -55.30 7.42
CA ILE A 298 34.67 -55.84 6.20
C ILE A 298 34.39 -54.89 5.03
N LEU A 299 35.41 -54.64 4.22
CA LEU A 299 35.32 -53.88 2.98
C LEU A 299 35.39 -54.84 1.78
N PHE A 300 34.41 -54.75 0.88
CA PHE A 300 34.43 -55.45 -0.42
C PHE A 300 34.89 -54.51 -1.53
N TYR A 301 35.81 -54.99 -2.37
CA TYR A 301 36.35 -54.21 -3.47
C TYR A 301 36.68 -55.10 -4.67
N SER A 302 36.95 -54.50 -5.83
CA SER A 302 37.33 -55.24 -7.02
C SER A 302 38.67 -54.78 -7.60
N LYS A 303 39.45 -55.73 -8.09
CA LYS A 303 40.69 -55.53 -8.87
C LYS A 303 40.81 -56.67 -9.90
N PRO A 304 41.78 -56.65 -10.83
CA PRO A 304 41.98 -57.78 -11.74
C PRO A 304 42.09 -59.10 -10.98
N SER A 305 41.43 -60.14 -11.50
CA SER A 305 41.37 -61.43 -10.83
C SER A 305 42.75 -62.11 -10.80
N GLN A 306 43.01 -62.86 -9.72
CA GLN A 306 44.23 -63.63 -9.56
C GLN A 306 43.89 -65.13 -9.54
N ALA A 307 44.56 -65.89 -8.69
CA ALA A 307 44.44 -67.35 -8.63
C ALA A 307 43.01 -67.80 -8.25
N ALA A 308 42.22 -66.98 -7.53
CA ALA A 308 40.84 -67.32 -7.19
C ALA A 308 39.83 -66.94 -8.30
N GLY A 309 40.15 -65.97 -9.15
CA GLY A 309 39.52 -65.77 -10.46
C GLY A 309 38.20 -64.98 -10.49
N THR A 310 37.76 -64.40 -9.38
CA THR A 310 36.49 -63.63 -9.30
C THR A 310 36.71 -62.14 -9.51
N GLY A 311 37.90 -61.64 -9.20
CA GLY A 311 38.20 -60.21 -9.17
C GLY A 311 37.54 -59.47 -7.99
N MET A 312 36.89 -60.19 -7.07
CA MET A 312 36.26 -59.65 -5.87
C MET A 312 37.11 -59.99 -4.65
N TYR A 313 37.47 -58.98 -3.88
CA TYR A 313 38.36 -59.10 -2.73
C TYR A 313 37.68 -58.55 -1.49
N PHE A 314 38.17 -58.98 -0.33
CA PHE A 314 37.81 -58.40 0.95
C PHE A 314 39.05 -57.96 1.73
N VAL A 315 38.86 -56.98 2.61
CA VAL A 315 39.76 -56.71 3.74
C VAL A 315 38.93 -56.52 5.00
N ASN A 316 39.33 -57.14 6.11
CA ASN A 316 38.70 -56.92 7.42
C ASN A 316 39.55 -55.99 8.31
N ALA A 317 38.98 -55.59 9.45
CA ALA A 317 39.65 -54.73 10.43
C ALA A 317 40.94 -55.33 11.01
N GLU A 318 41.12 -56.66 10.95
CA GLU A 318 42.33 -57.37 11.37
C GLU A 318 43.40 -57.53 10.27
N SER A 319 43.30 -56.72 9.21
CA SER A 319 44.21 -56.71 8.06
C SER A 319 44.29 -58.03 7.27
N GLN A 320 43.31 -58.93 7.40
CA GLN A 320 43.20 -60.12 6.56
C GLN A 320 42.64 -59.72 5.19
N ARG A 321 43.32 -60.15 4.11
CA ARG A 321 42.99 -59.80 2.73
C ARG A 321 43.02 -61.04 1.86
N ASP A 322 41.96 -61.27 1.09
CA ASP A 322 41.97 -62.35 0.09
C ASP A 322 40.93 -62.12 -1.03
N GLU A 323 41.08 -62.88 -2.12
CA GLU A 323 40.12 -62.95 -3.22
C GLU A 323 39.02 -63.96 -2.89
N ILE A 324 37.75 -63.55 -3.00
CA ILE A 324 36.62 -64.45 -2.82
C ILE A 324 36.63 -65.49 -3.92
N ILE A 325 36.40 -66.76 -3.59
CA ILE A 325 36.59 -67.87 -4.50
C ILE A 325 35.28 -68.58 -4.86
N SER A 326 35.17 -69.03 -6.12
CA SER A 326 34.07 -69.91 -6.54
C SER A 326 34.21 -71.32 -5.98
N LYS A 327 33.07 -72.01 -5.76
CA LYS A 327 33.04 -73.38 -5.21
C LYS A 327 33.96 -74.38 -5.93
N ASN A 328 34.00 -74.33 -7.26
CA ASN A 328 34.81 -75.26 -8.05
C ASN A 328 36.31 -75.06 -7.81
N ARG A 329 36.76 -73.82 -7.64
CA ARG A 329 38.17 -73.53 -7.37
C ARG A 329 38.54 -73.80 -5.91
N ALA A 330 37.64 -73.53 -4.98
CA ALA A 330 37.85 -73.86 -3.56
C ALA A 330 38.12 -75.37 -3.36
N LEU A 331 37.37 -76.24 -4.05
CA LEU A 331 37.55 -77.70 -4.01
C LEU A 331 38.92 -78.14 -4.54
N VAL A 332 39.42 -77.48 -5.59
CA VAL A 332 40.75 -77.79 -6.14
C VAL A 332 41.84 -77.38 -5.16
N PHE A 333 41.74 -76.20 -4.53
CA PHE A 333 42.71 -75.79 -3.52
C PHE A 333 42.69 -76.68 -2.27
N SER A 334 41.53 -77.20 -1.86
CA SER A 334 41.45 -78.17 -0.75
C SER A 334 41.98 -79.57 -1.07
N MET A 335 42.25 -79.87 -2.34
CA MET A 335 42.93 -81.13 -2.73
C MET A 335 44.45 -80.94 -2.83
N LEU A 336 44.92 -79.70 -2.88
CA LEU A 336 46.34 -79.34 -3.01
C LEU A 336 46.99 -79.00 -1.66
N PHE A 337 46.20 -78.76 -0.61
CA PHE A 337 46.60 -78.44 0.76
C PHE A 337 45.76 -79.23 1.76
#